data_AF-A0A1P8FER0-F1
#
_entry.id   AF-A0A1P8FER0-F1
#
_cell.length_a   1.000
_cell.length_b   1.000
_cell.length_c   1.000
_cell.angle_alpha   90.00
_cell.angle_beta   90.00
_cell.angle_gamma   90.00
#
_symmetry.space_group_name_H-M   'P 1'
#
loop_
_entity.id
_entity.type
_entity.pdbx_description
1 polymer ?
#
loop_
_entity_poly.entity_id
_entity_poly.type
_entity_poly.pdbx_seq_one_letter_code
_entity_poly.pdbx_strand_id
1 'polypeptide(L)'
;MVGGGVCYLVVLESYRGALRPFGLVPSDVGIDYNAAIWPVLGALLVALLAAYLFGVLQWLLALKVHATNFPRLLAYGALVVTVLSLVAYAEQVRYVESIKAGGYTPWRVSLLGALRADLVCVRWKEAGSAKAPLPNGNVFLLGSAGGTVIFYDIASATTWRVAANDLVITGRAIFPAYWKIGGGGPGEER
;
A
#
# COMPACT_ATOMS: atom_id res chain seq x y z
N MET A 1 -9.44 -12.36 -20.80
CA MET A 1 -9.08 -10.93 -20.66
C MET A 1 -9.97 -10.15 -19.69
N VAL A 2 -11.24 -10.53 -19.45
CA VAL A 2 -12.16 -9.79 -18.56
C VAL A 2 -11.74 -9.80 -17.07
N GLY A 3 -11.22 -10.93 -16.56
CA GLY A 3 -10.85 -11.05 -15.13
C GLY A 3 -9.72 -10.11 -14.67
N GLY A 4 -8.71 -9.89 -15.53
CA GLY A 4 -7.61 -8.96 -15.21
C GLY A 4 -8.07 -7.51 -15.11
N GLY A 5 -9.03 -7.10 -15.94
CA GLY A 5 -9.62 -5.76 -15.90
C GLY A 5 -10.40 -5.50 -14.62
N VAL A 6 -11.19 -6.49 -14.15
CA VAL A 6 -11.96 -6.36 -12.91
C VAL A 6 -11.04 -6.24 -11.69
N CYS A 7 -10.01 -7.09 -11.59
CA CYS A 7 -9.04 -7.01 -10.48
C CYS A 7 -8.27 -5.69 -10.47
N TYR A 8 -7.91 -5.17 -11.65
CA TYR A 8 -7.31 -3.84 -11.77
C TYR A 8 -8.24 -2.75 -11.23
N LEU A 9 -9.52 -2.78 -11.59
CA LEU A 9 -10.50 -1.79 -11.12
C LEU A 9 -10.67 -1.84 -9.60
N VAL A 10 -10.79 -3.04 -9.02
CA VAL A 10 -10.90 -3.21 -7.55
C VAL A 10 -9.70 -2.57 -6.86
N VAL A 11 -8.49 -2.86 -7.32
CA VAL A 11 -7.26 -2.37 -6.69
C VAL A 11 -7.08 -0.87 -6.89
N LEU A 12 -7.37 -0.36 -8.09
CA LEU A 12 -7.33 1.07 -8.38
C LEU A 12 -8.32 1.84 -7.49
N GLU A 13 -9.55 1.33 -7.34
CA GLU A 13 -10.54 1.93 -6.46
C GLU A 13 -10.14 1.85 -4.98
N SER A 14 -9.47 0.78 -4.56
CA SER A 14 -8.92 0.70 -3.20
C SER A 14 -7.79 1.70 -2.96
N TYR A 15 -6.88 1.92 -3.93
CA TYR A 15 -5.88 2.99 -3.85
C TYR A 15 -6.54 4.37 -3.77
N ARG A 16 -7.55 4.63 -4.61
CA ARG A 16 -8.34 5.88 -4.55
C ARG A 16 -9.02 6.04 -3.21
N GLY A 17 -9.64 4.99 -2.68
CA GLY A 17 -10.28 4.97 -1.38
C GLY A 17 -9.31 5.28 -0.24
N ALA A 18 -8.11 4.73 -0.28
CA ALA A 18 -7.07 4.97 0.74
C ALA A 18 -6.50 6.40 0.69
N LEU A 19 -6.41 6.99 -0.50
CA LEU A 19 -5.84 8.32 -0.71
C LEU A 19 -6.87 9.46 -0.59
N ARG A 20 -8.16 9.15 -0.78
CA ARG A 20 -9.26 10.12 -0.69
C ARG A 20 -9.32 10.90 0.63
N PRO A 21 -9.12 10.30 1.83
CA PRO A 21 -9.05 11.04 3.08
C PRO A 21 -7.93 12.09 3.14
N PHE A 22 -6.90 11.93 2.32
CA PHE A 22 -5.77 12.86 2.21
C PHE A 22 -5.93 13.86 1.06
N GLY A 23 -7.03 13.80 0.30
CA GLY A 23 -7.27 14.67 -0.86
C GLY A 23 -6.32 14.40 -2.03
N LEU A 24 -5.89 13.14 -2.18
CA LEU A 24 -4.90 12.70 -3.17
C LEU A 24 -5.48 11.70 -4.16
N VAL A 25 -4.86 11.64 -5.34
CA VAL A 25 -5.06 10.56 -6.31
C VAL A 25 -3.81 9.69 -6.43
N PRO A 26 -3.91 8.43 -6.90
CA PRO A 26 -2.75 7.53 -6.99
C PRO A 26 -1.55 8.10 -7.77
N SER A 27 -1.81 8.86 -8.83
CA SER A 27 -0.76 9.50 -9.63
C SER A 27 0.03 10.57 -8.87
N ASP A 28 -0.57 11.20 -7.86
CA ASP A 28 0.09 12.25 -7.08
C ASP A 28 1.24 11.68 -6.24
N VAL A 29 1.12 10.42 -5.81
CA VAL A 29 2.09 9.73 -4.95
C VAL A 29 3.04 8.80 -5.73
N GLY A 30 2.97 8.80 -7.06
CA GLY A 30 3.84 7.99 -7.93
C GLY A 30 3.42 6.54 -8.04
N ILE A 31 2.14 6.23 -7.72
CA ILE A 31 1.58 4.90 -7.93
C ILE A 31 1.15 4.81 -9.40
N ASP A 32 2.10 4.37 -10.21
CA ASP A 32 1.86 4.10 -11.63
C ASP A 32 1.09 2.79 -11.85
N TYR A 33 0.53 2.64 -13.04
CA TYR A 33 -0.18 1.45 -13.50
C TYR A 33 0.58 0.15 -13.19
N ASN A 34 1.89 0.12 -13.45
CA ASN A 34 2.74 -1.03 -13.18
C ASN A 34 2.86 -1.34 -11.69
N ALA A 35 3.04 -0.32 -10.84
CA ALA A 35 3.14 -0.50 -9.39
C ALA A 35 1.82 -1.01 -8.79
N ALA A 36 0.68 -0.61 -9.37
CA ALA A 36 -0.63 -1.08 -8.96
C ALA A 36 -0.93 -2.53 -9.39
N ILE A 37 -0.36 -3.01 -10.51
CA ILE A 37 -0.78 -4.27 -11.13
C ILE A 37 0.03 -5.48 -10.73
N TRP A 38 1.35 -5.37 -10.59
CA TRP A 38 2.20 -6.53 -10.32
C TRP A 38 1.82 -7.31 -9.04
N PRO A 39 1.49 -6.66 -7.92
CA PRO A 39 1.03 -7.36 -6.72
C PRO A 39 -0.28 -8.14 -6.95
N VAL A 40 -1.18 -7.55 -7.75
CA VAL A 40 -2.50 -8.10 -8.09
C VAL A 40 -2.38 -9.27 -9.06
N LEU A 41 -1.49 -9.15 -10.05
CA LEU A 41 -1.19 -10.22 -11.00
C LEU A 41 -0.62 -11.43 -10.28
N GLY A 42 0.28 -11.22 -9.30
CA GLY A 42 0.80 -12.28 -8.45
C GLY A 42 -0.30 -12.99 -7.66
N ALA A 43 -1.16 -12.24 -6.97
CA ALA A 43 -2.30 -12.81 -6.24
C ALA A 43 -3.28 -13.58 -7.16
N LEU A 44 -3.54 -13.05 -8.36
CA LEU A 44 -4.41 -13.68 -9.35
C LEU A 44 -3.80 -14.98 -9.92
N LEU A 45 -2.50 -14.97 -10.22
CA LEU A 45 -1.78 -16.17 -10.65
C LEU A 45 -1.78 -17.24 -9.56
N VAL A 46 -1.59 -16.87 -8.29
CA VAL A 46 -1.67 -17.80 -7.15
C VAL A 46 -3.09 -18.36 -7.01
N ALA A 47 -4.12 -17.53 -7.13
CA ALA A 47 -5.51 -17.99 -7.05
C ALA A 47 -5.88 -18.93 -8.21
N LEU A 48 -5.45 -18.62 -9.44
CA LEU A 48 -5.64 -19.49 -10.61
C LEU A 48 -4.87 -20.81 -10.47
N LEU A 49 -3.63 -20.75 -9.96
CA LEU A 49 -2.82 -21.94 -9.69
C LEU A 49 -3.48 -22.81 -8.62
N ALA A 50 -3.98 -22.21 -7.53
CA ALA A 50 -4.71 -22.93 -6.48
C ALA A 50 -5.99 -23.57 -7.01
N ALA A 51 -6.76 -22.87 -7.84
CA ALA A 51 -7.95 -23.42 -8.49
C ALA A 51 -7.62 -24.56 -9.45
N TYR A 52 -6.54 -24.42 -10.23
CA TYR A 52 -6.03 -25.47 -11.11
C TYR A 52 -5.60 -26.71 -10.32
N LEU A 53 -4.78 -26.53 -9.27
CA LEU A 53 -4.33 -27.62 -8.40
C LEU A 53 -5.50 -28.30 -7.70
N PHE A 54 -6.50 -27.53 -7.23
CA PHE A 54 -7.71 -28.09 -6.64
C PHE A 54 -8.53 -28.88 -7.66
N GLY A 55 -8.66 -28.39 -8.90
CA GLY A 55 -9.31 -29.11 -9.99
C GLY A 55 -8.59 -30.41 -10.38
N VAL A 56 -7.25 -30.37 -10.46
CA VAL A 56 -6.40 -31.55 -10.68
C VAL A 56 -6.54 -32.54 -9.52
N LEU A 57 -6.57 -32.06 -8.28
CA LEU A 57 -6.79 -32.88 -7.09
C LEU A 57 -8.17 -33.55 -7.10
N GLN A 58 -9.23 -32.83 -7.48
CA GLN A 58 -10.57 -33.40 -7.64
C GLN A 58 -10.64 -34.45 -8.76
N TRP A 59 -9.91 -34.24 -9.85
CA TRP A 59 -9.78 -35.20 -10.95
C TRP A 59 -9.04 -36.47 -10.51
N LEU A 60 -7.93 -36.33 -9.78
CA LEU A 60 -7.16 -37.45 -9.21
C LEU A 60 -7.98 -38.24 -8.17
N LEU A 61 -8.85 -37.56 -7.42
CA LEU A 61 -9.74 -38.18 -6.42
C LEU A 61 -11.02 -38.82 -7.01
N ALA A 62 -11.13 -38.93 -8.35
CA ALA A 62 -12.21 -39.62 -9.05
C ALA A 62 -13.64 -39.17 -8.67
N LEU A 63 -13.82 -37.92 -8.25
CA LEU A 63 -15.15 -37.33 -8.09
C LEU A 63 -15.73 -37.05 -9.48
N LYS A 64 -16.53 -38.01 -9.99
CA LYS A 64 -17.31 -37.87 -11.23
C LYS A 64 -18.31 -36.72 -11.09
N VAL A 65 -17.88 -35.51 -11.42
CA VAL A 65 -18.79 -34.39 -11.72
C VAL A 65 -18.36 -33.80 -13.05
N HIS A 66 -18.70 -34.51 -14.12
CA HIS A 66 -18.60 -33.97 -15.47
C HIS A 66 -19.89 -33.25 -15.85
N ALA A 67 -19.70 -32.05 -16.40
CA ALA A 67 -20.63 -31.27 -17.22
C ALA A 67 -21.86 -30.63 -16.53
N THR A 68 -21.64 -29.50 -15.85
CA THR A 68 -22.53 -28.30 -15.83
C THR A 68 -21.85 -27.10 -15.13
N ASN A 69 -20.56 -26.87 -15.40
CA ASN A 69 -19.69 -26.10 -14.49
C ASN A 69 -19.49 -24.60 -14.82
N PHE A 70 -20.17 -24.05 -15.82
CA PHE A 70 -20.09 -22.61 -16.12
C PHE A 70 -20.64 -21.71 -14.99
N PRO A 71 -21.83 -21.97 -14.40
CA PRO A 71 -22.33 -21.18 -13.27
C PRO A 71 -21.47 -21.34 -12.01
N ARG A 72 -20.82 -22.50 -11.81
CA ARG A 72 -19.87 -22.70 -10.68
C ARG A 72 -18.58 -21.90 -10.87
N LEU A 73 -18.02 -21.86 -12.07
CA LEU A 73 -16.87 -21.01 -12.39
C LEU A 73 -17.18 -19.52 -12.19
N LEU A 74 -18.37 -19.06 -12.56
CA LEU A 74 -18.83 -17.70 -12.27
C LEU A 74 -18.99 -17.46 -10.76
N ALA A 75 -19.55 -18.41 -10.01
CA ALA A 75 -19.67 -18.31 -8.57
C ALA A 75 -18.30 -18.25 -7.86
N TYR A 76 -17.31 -19.05 -8.31
CA TYR A 76 -15.94 -18.97 -7.81
C TYR A 76 -15.27 -17.65 -8.18
N GLY A 77 -15.45 -17.17 -9.41
CA GLY A 77 -14.95 -15.86 -9.84
C GLY A 77 -15.53 -14.72 -9.00
N ALA A 78 -16.85 -14.74 -8.76
CA ALA A 78 -17.52 -13.77 -7.90
C ALA A 78 -16.98 -13.83 -6.46
N LEU A 79 -16.83 -15.04 -5.90
CA LEU A 79 -16.27 -15.24 -4.56
C LEU A 79 -14.86 -14.66 -4.44
N VAL A 80 -13.99 -14.91 -5.41
CA VAL A 80 -12.62 -14.37 -5.43
C VAL A 80 -12.64 -12.85 -5.46
N VAL A 81 -13.48 -12.24 -6.31
CA VAL A 81 -13.61 -10.77 -6.37
C VAL A 81 -14.12 -10.21 -5.05
N THR A 82 -15.11 -10.85 -4.41
CA THR A 82 -15.62 -10.43 -3.11
C THR A 82 -14.55 -10.51 -2.03
N VAL A 83 -13.80 -11.61 -1.96
CA VAL A 83 -12.72 -11.78 -0.98
C VAL A 83 -11.62 -10.75 -1.20
N LEU A 84 -11.17 -10.55 -2.43
CA LEU A 84 -10.17 -9.52 -2.76
C LEU A 84 -10.64 -8.12 -2.38
N SER A 85 -11.91 -7.80 -2.63
CA SER A 85 -12.49 -6.50 -2.28
C SER A 85 -12.53 -6.29 -0.75
N LEU A 86 -12.88 -7.33 0.01
CA LEU A 86 -12.88 -7.28 1.48
C LEU A 86 -11.47 -7.10 2.04
N VAL A 87 -10.49 -7.83 1.51
CA VAL A 87 -9.09 -7.69 1.95
C VAL A 87 -8.56 -6.30 1.63
N ALA A 88 -8.77 -5.81 0.41
CA ALA A 88 -8.32 -4.47 0.00
C ALA A 88 -8.99 -3.36 0.82
N TYR A 89 -10.27 -3.51 1.15
CA TYR A 89 -10.98 -2.58 2.04
C TYR A 89 -10.42 -2.60 3.47
N ALA A 90 -10.17 -3.78 4.04
CA ALA A 90 -9.59 -3.90 5.38
C ALA A 90 -8.18 -3.29 5.44
N GLU A 91 -7.36 -3.48 4.40
CA GLU A 91 -6.05 -2.86 4.27
C GLU A 91 -6.15 -1.34 4.15
N GLN A 92 -7.07 -0.84 3.34
CA GLN A 92 -7.35 0.60 3.22
C GLN A 92 -7.68 1.22 4.58
N VAL A 93 -8.62 0.63 5.32
CA VAL A 93 -9.04 1.15 6.64
C VAL A 93 -7.87 1.18 7.60
N ARG A 94 -7.13 0.06 7.71
CA ARG A 94 -5.95 -0.03 8.59
C ARG A 94 -4.86 0.97 8.21
N TYR A 95 -4.62 1.17 6.92
CA TYR A 95 -3.67 2.16 6.42
C TYR A 95 -4.06 3.57 6.85
N VAL A 96 -5.30 3.98 6.58
CA VAL A 96 -5.79 5.32 6.93
C VAL A 96 -5.78 5.55 8.44
N GLU A 97 -6.27 4.58 9.22
CA GLU A 97 -6.30 4.66 10.69
C GLU A 97 -4.89 4.73 11.27
N SER A 98 -3.95 3.92 10.78
CA SER A 98 -2.57 3.92 11.26
C SER A 98 -1.89 5.28 11.05
N ILE A 99 -2.03 5.88 9.86
CA ILE A 99 -1.41 7.17 9.55
C ILE A 99 -2.04 8.28 10.38
N LYS A 100 -3.37 8.29 10.50
CA LYS A 100 -4.08 9.26 11.35
C LYS A 100 -3.70 9.14 12.83
N ALA A 101 -3.39 7.94 13.29
CA ALA A 101 -2.94 7.68 14.66
C ALA A 101 -1.43 7.93 14.87
N GLY A 102 -0.65 8.28 13.84
CA GLY A 102 0.81 8.37 13.96
C GLY A 102 1.54 7.03 14.01
N GLY A 103 0.84 5.95 13.69
CA GLY A 103 1.38 4.61 13.58
C GLY A 103 2.12 4.36 12.26
N TYR A 104 3.10 3.47 12.32
CA TYR A 104 3.81 2.96 11.14
C TYR A 104 3.00 1.86 10.45
N THR A 105 3.04 1.81 9.12
CA THR A 105 2.55 0.67 8.35
C THR A 105 3.70 -0.11 7.72
N PRO A 106 4.19 -1.18 8.36
CA PRO A 106 5.31 -1.99 7.83
C PRO A 106 4.94 -2.89 6.64
N TRP A 107 3.67 -2.95 6.21
CA TRP A 107 3.20 -4.05 5.38
C TRP A 107 3.56 -3.88 3.89
N ARG A 108 4.68 -4.49 3.49
CA ARG A 108 5.16 -4.56 2.10
C ARG A 108 4.57 -5.72 1.28
N VAL A 109 3.73 -6.56 1.87
CA VAL A 109 3.17 -7.79 1.26
C VAL A 109 1.66 -7.69 1.00
N SER A 110 1.12 -6.47 0.96
CA SER A 110 -0.32 -6.19 0.84
C SER A 110 -0.80 -6.06 -0.61
N LEU A 111 -2.11 -6.20 -0.87
CA LEU A 111 -2.72 -5.90 -2.18
C LEU A 111 -2.47 -4.44 -2.58
N LEU A 112 -2.30 -3.58 -1.58
CA LEU A 112 -1.94 -2.17 -1.71
C LEU A 112 -0.45 -1.90 -1.45
N GLY A 113 0.44 -2.82 -1.86
CA GLY A 113 1.88 -2.74 -1.56
C GLY A 113 2.64 -1.52 -2.10
N ALA A 114 2.01 -0.72 -2.97
CA ALA A 114 2.54 0.55 -3.43
C ALA A 114 2.23 1.72 -2.47
N LEU A 115 1.25 1.57 -1.56
CA LEU A 115 1.02 2.55 -0.50
C LEU A 115 2.17 2.50 0.49
N ARG A 116 2.77 3.65 0.75
CA ARG A 116 3.84 3.81 1.73
C ARG A 116 3.59 5.10 2.49
N ALA A 117 3.78 5.04 3.80
CA ALA A 117 3.76 6.19 4.67
C ALA A 117 4.95 6.08 5.62
N ASP A 118 6.03 6.78 5.27
CA ASP A 118 7.25 6.78 6.08
C ASP A 118 7.29 8.04 6.94
N LEU A 119 7.54 7.89 8.24
CA LEU A 119 7.69 9.03 9.14
C LEU A 119 9.02 9.72 8.85
N VAL A 120 8.98 11.02 8.58
CA VAL A 120 10.15 11.79 8.14
C VAL A 120 10.30 13.09 8.93
N CYS A 121 11.53 13.57 8.99
CA CYS A 121 11.85 14.94 9.34
C CYS A 121 12.14 15.70 8.05
N VAL A 122 11.49 16.85 7.88
CA VAL A 122 11.60 17.67 6.67
C VAL A 122 12.25 19.01 7.05
N ARG A 123 13.25 19.43 6.28
CA ARG A 123 13.91 20.72 6.43
C ARG A 123 14.09 21.39 5.07
N TRP A 124 14.08 22.72 5.03
CA TRP A 124 14.48 23.46 3.84
C TRP A 124 15.96 23.24 3.57
N LYS A 125 16.31 23.05 2.29
CA LYS A 125 17.70 22.90 1.85
C LYS A 125 18.52 24.18 2.03
N GLU A 126 17.89 25.33 1.81
CA GLU A 126 18.51 26.64 2.00
C GLU A 126 18.15 27.21 3.37
N ALA A 127 19.16 27.38 4.22
CA ALA A 127 19.01 28.07 5.49
C ALA A 127 18.69 29.55 5.23
N GLY A 128 17.50 30.00 5.61
CA GLY A 128 17.08 31.40 5.47
C GLY A 128 16.17 31.71 4.27
N SER A 129 15.68 30.71 3.53
CA SER A 129 14.65 30.98 2.52
C SER A 129 13.41 31.56 3.22
N ALA A 130 12.84 32.66 2.70
CA ALA A 130 11.59 33.26 3.17
C ALA A 130 10.35 32.38 2.89
N LYS A 131 10.53 31.06 2.88
CA LYS A 131 9.49 30.07 2.64
C LYS A 131 8.74 29.81 3.95
N ALA A 132 7.49 29.37 3.80
CA ALA A 132 6.63 29.06 4.91
C ALA A 132 7.29 28.08 5.89
N PRO A 133 7.01 28.19 7.21
CA PRO A 133 7.48 27.22 8.18
C PRO A 133 6.97 25.83 7.79
N LEU A 134 7.88 24.84 7.75
CA LEU A 134 7.52 23.44 7.54
C LEU A 134 6.88 22.88 8.82
N PRO A 135 5.95 21.92 8.70
CA PRO A 135 5.38 21.25 9.86
C PRO A 135 6.48 20.59 10.69
N ASN A 136 6.54 20.97 11.98
CA ASN A 136 7.53 20.48 12.92
C ASN A 136 7.00 19.24 13.64
N GLY A 137 7.49 18.07 13.22
CA GLY A 137 7.25 16.79 13.89
C GLY A 137 6.09 16.00 13.30
N ASN A 138 6.23 14.66 13.39
CA ASN A 138 5.26 13.65 12.97
C ASN A 138 4.65 13.86 11.57
N VAL A 139 5.52 14.08 10.58
CA VAL A 139 5.15 14.21 9.18
C VAL A 139 5.34 12.87 8.48
N PHE A 140 4.33 12.40 7.76
CA PHE A 140 4.45 11.22 6.92
C PHE A 140 4.72 11.60 5.47
N LEU A 141 5.75 11.01 4.89
CA LEU A 141 5.96 10.98 3.45
C LEU A 141 5.01 9.96 2.82
N LEU A 142 4.02 10.43 2.05
CA LEU A 142 3.04 9.59 1.38
C LEU A 142 3.49 9.12 -0.02
N GLY A 143 4.43 9.84 -0.63
CA GLY A 143 4.97 9.50 -1.94
C GLY A 143 5.62 10.68 -2.66
N SER A 144 6.10 10.43 -3.87
CA SER A 144 6.68 11.46 -4.74
C SER A 144 6.40 11.15 -6.21
N ALA A 145 5.95 12.16 -6.94
CA ALA A 145 5.71 12.10 -8.38
C ALA A 145 6.06 13.44 -9.03
N GLY A 146 6.60 13.40 -10.25
CA GLY A 146 6.85 14.60 -11.05
C GLY A 146 7.70 15.68 -10.37
N GLY A 147 8.66 15.28 -9.53
CA GLY A 147 9.51 16.20 -8.76
C GLY A 147 8.80 16.87 -7.57
N THR A 148 7.55 16.50 -7.27
CA THR A 148 6.83 16.91 -6.09
C THR A 148 6.85 15.79 -5.05
N VAL A 149 6.97 16.17 -3.78
CA VAL A 149 6.90 15.28 -2.64
C VAL A 149 5.65 15.62 -1.85
N ILE A 150 4.94 14.59 -1.43
CA ILE A 150 3.67 14.72 -0.73
C ILE A 150 3.82 14.27 0.71
N PHE A 151 3.47 15.18 1.60
CA PHE A 151 3.52 14.95 3.04
C PHE A 151 2.14 15.02 3.64
N TYR A 152 1.91 14.26 4.70
CA TYR A 152 0.76 14.40 5.56
C TYR A 152 1.23 14.82 6.95
N ASP A 153 0.75 15.98 7.39
CA ASP A 153 0.95 16.46 8.75
C ASP A 153 -0.22 16.00 9.61
N ILE A 154 0.08 15.18 10.61
CA ILE A 154 -0.91 14.63 11.53
C ILE A 154 -1.51 15.73 12.42
N ALA A 155 -0.70 16.70 12.84
CA ALA A 155 -1.12 17.71 13.81
C ALA A 155 -2.18 18.63 13.21
N SER A 156 -2.02 19.02 11.96
CA SER A 156 -3.00 19.83 11.23
C SER A 156 -4.01 19.01 10.42
N ALA A 157 -3.80 17.70 10.30
CA ALA A 157 -4.54 16.81 9.40
C ALA A 157 -4.57 17.32 7.95
N THR A 158 -3.48 17.96 7.51
CA THR A 158 -3.36 18.54 6.17
C THR A 158 -2.29 17.85 5.34
N THR A 159 -2.53 17.81 4.03
CA THR A 159 -1.60 17.27 3.05
C THR A 159 -0.83 18.41 2.37
N TRP A 160 0.49 18.32 2.37
CA TRP A 160 1.39 19.32 1.81
C TRP A 160 2.03 18.79 0.53
N ARG A 161 2.11 19.65 -0.49
CA ARG A 161 2.78 19.36 -1.76
C ARG A 161 3.96 20.30 -1.88
N VAL A 162 5.18 19.77 -1.93
CA VAL A 162 6.40 20.58 -1.96
C VAL A 162 7.37 20.04 -3.02
N ALA A 163 8.07 20.93 -3.72
CA ALA A 163 9.08 20.53 -4.69
C ALA A 163 10.24 19.78 -4.00
N ALA A 164 10.63 18.63 -4.55
CA ALA A 164 11.69 17.79 -4.00
C ALA A 164 13.06 18.52 -3.91
N ASN A 165 13.34 19.40 -4.87
CA ASN A 165 14.61 20.12 -4.96
C ASN A 165 14.84 21.10 -3.81
N ASP A 166 13.77 21.53 -3.15
CA ASP A 166 13.80 22.53 -2.08
C ASP A 166 14.01 21.91 -0.68
N LEU A 167 13.90 20.59 -0.58
CA LEU A 167 13.80 19.89 0.70
C LEU A 167 14.96 18.94 0.96
N VAL A 168 15.28 18.83 2.23
CA VAL A 168 16.08 17.75 2.80
C VAL A 168 15.13 16.89 3.64
N ILE A 169 14.98 15.64 3.25
CA ILE A 169 14.12 14.66 3.92
C ILE A 169 15.03 13.66 4.62
N THR A 170 14.89 13.54 5.94
CA THR A 170 15.57 12.51 6.71
C THR A 170 14.54 11.53 7.27
N GLY A 171 14.73 10.25 6.96
CA GLY A 171 13.88 9.19 7.51
C GLY A 171 13.99 9.13 9.02
N ARG A 172 12.87 9.15 9.72
CA ARG A 172 12.85 8.84 11.15
C ARG A 172 12.75 7.32 11.22
N ALA A 173 13.81 6.64 11.65
CA ALA A 173 13.75 5.21 11.89
C ALA A 173 12.69 4.95 12.97
N ILE A 174 11.51 4.48 12.55
CA ILE A 174 10.53 3.93 13.47
C ILE A 174 11.02 2.51 13.76
N PHE A 175 12.00 2.40 14.65
CA PHE A 175 12.19 1.12 15.32
C PHE A 175 10.93 0.90 16.14
N PRO A 176 10.17 -0.18 15.88
CA PRO A 176 9.13 -0.53 16.81
C PRO A 176 9.80 -0.75 18.18
N ALA A 177 9.27 -0.14 19.24
CA ALA A 177 9.75 -0.32 20.60
C ALA A 177 9.76 -1.80 21.06
N TYR A 178 9.12 -2.69 20.30
CA TYR A 178 9.14 -4.14 20.52
C TYR A 178 10.33 -4.89 19.89
N TRP A 179 11.22 -4.25 19.12
CA TRP A 179 12.47 -4.90 18.64
C TRP A 179 13.60 -4.86 19.70
N LYS A 180 13.41 -4.22 20.87
CA LYS A 180 14.30 -4.45 22.01
C LYS A 180 14.01 -5.83 22.67
N ILE A 181 14.21 -6.90 21.91
CA ILE A 181 14.46 -8.23 22.46
C ILE A 181 15.81 -8.67 21.88
N GLY A 182 16.86 -8.39 22.64
CA GLY A 182 18.17 -9.03 22.51
C GLY A 182 19.13 -8.44 21.49
N GLY A 183 20.22 -7.86 21.98
CA GLY A 183 21.52 -7.97 21.32
C GLY A 183 22.13 -6.68 20.79
N GLY A 184 22.98 -6.07 21.62
CA GLY A 184 24.25 -5.45 21.19
C GLY A 184 24.16 -4.19 20.33
N GLY A 185 24.31 -3.03 20.98
CA GLY A 185 24.69 -1.81 20.26
C GLY A 185 26.13 -1.93 19.73
N PRO A 186 26.43 -1.39 18.53
CA PRO A 186 27.80 -1.11 18.13
C PRO A 186 28.10 0.34 18.50
N GLY A 187 28.87 0.58 19.57
CA GLY A 187 29.23 1.94 19.95
C GLY A 187 29.78 2.17 21.35
N GLU A 188 30.15 1.14 22.09
CA GLU A 188 31.01 1.27 23.27
C GLU A 188 32.23 0.40 23.06
N GLU A 189 33.27 0.98 22.46
CA GLU A 189 34.66 0.69 22.81
C GLU A 189 35.55 1.81 22.26
N ARG A 190 36.11 2.55 23.23
CA ARG A 190 37.40 3.26 23.28
C ARG A 190 38.12 3.60 21.98
#